data_AF-A0A161MHB9-F1
#
_entry.id   AF-A0A161MHB9-F1
#
_cell.length_a   1.000
_cell.length_b   1.000
_cell.length_c   1.000
_cell.angle_alpha   90.00
_cell.angle_beta   90.00
_cell.angle_gamma   90.00
#
_symmetry.space_group_name_H-M   'P 1'
#
loop_
_entity.id
_entity.type
_entity.pdbx_description
1 polymer ?
#
loop_
_entity_poly.entity_id
_entity_poly.type
_entity_poly.pdbx_seq_one_letter_code
_entity_poly.pdbx_strand_id
1 'polypeptide(L)'
;HPDRQGQRDEQQLVDESIRATNPCVTASTWVQTSNGARQVSELIGQPFTAIVDGQAHASGEEGFSRRLNKDIVTLATSEGHSLNLTADHRLRRVSSFTRDTTKTEWCAAGDLIPGDRVLLNDHRSNAQWDGALSESEGYLLGLLIGDGTLKSD
;
A
#
# COMPACT_ATOMS: atom_id res chain seq x y z
N HIS A 1 -51.61 31.16 -26.06
CA HIS A 1 -51.34 29.93 -26.81
C HIS A 1 -50.52 30.28 -28.02
N PRO A 2 -49.49 29.50 -28.40
CA PRO A 2 -48.71 28.49 -27.66
C PRO A 2 -47.19 28.77 -27.84
N ASP A 3 -46.17 28.02 -27.42
CA ASP A 3 -45.96 26.92 -26.47
C ASP A 3 -44.44 26.80 -26.19
N ARG A 4 -44.16 26.19 -25.05
CA ARG A 4 -42.99 25.40 -24.58
C ARG A 4 -41.89 25.03 -25.60
N GLN A 5 -40.64 25.06 -25.11
CA GLN A 5 -39.59 24.01 -25.11
C GLN A 5 -38.21 24.68 -24.89
N GLY A 6 -37.26 24.24 -24.06
CA GLY A 6 -37.13 23.03 -23.27
C GLY A 6 -36.11 23.24 -22.13
N GLN A 7 -36.31 22.45 -21.07
CA GLN A 7 -35.36 22.21 -20.00
C GLN A 7 -34.11 21.48 -20.50
N ARG A 8 -33.01 21.64 -19.75
CA ARG A 8 -31.77 20.82 -19.74
C ARG A 8 -30.90 21.04 -20.97
N ASP A 9 -29.66 21.46 -20.71
CA ASP A 9 -28.47 20.65 -20.98
C ASP A 9 -27.31 21.27 -20.19
N GLU A 10 -26.93 20.61 -19.08
CA GLU A 10 -25.69 19.81 -19.01
C GLU A 10 -24.53 20.71 -18.53
N GLN A 11 -24.29 20.84 -17.22
CA GLN A 11 -23.47 19.90 -16.43
C GLN A 11 -22.27 19.29 -17.18
N GLN A 12 -21.70 20.01 -18.15
CA GLN A 12 -20.70 19.44 -19.04
C GLN A 12 -19.53 20.38 -19.25
N LEU A 13 -18.88 20.71 -18.13
CA LEU A 13 -17.44 20.93 -18.07
C LEU A 13 -16.94 20.35 -16.72
N VAL A 14 -17.36 19.12 -16.39
CA VAL A 14 -16.48 18.26 -15.60
C VAL A 14 -15.34 17.92 -16.55
N ASP A 15 -14.25 18.67 -16.39
CA ASP A 15 -13.00 18.58 -17.14
C ASP A 15 -12.54 17.11 -17.22
N GLU A 16 -13.01 16.44 -18.27
CA GLU A 16 -12.47 15.21 -18.81
C GLU A 16 -10.99 15.48 -19.08
N SER A 17 -10.10 14.79 -18.36
CA SER A 17 -8.65 14.83 -18.52
C SER A 17 -7.83 15.70 -17.53
N ILE A 18 -8.16 15.66 -16.23
CA ILE A 18 -7.07 15.45 -15.26
C ILE A 18 -6.57 14.03 -15.47
N ARG A 19 -5.66 13.88 -16.46
CA ARG A 19 -4.89 12.65 -16.68
C ARG A 19 -4.30 12.25 -15.34
N ALA A 20 -4.89 11.19 -14.82
CA ALA A 20 -4.62 10.49 -13.59
C ALA A 20 -3.12 10.16 -13.43
N THR A 21 -2.30 11.14 -13.03
CA THR A 21 -0.86 11.01 -12.72
C THR A 21 -0.57 10.57 -11.30
N ASN A 22 -1.59 10.41 -10.44
CA ASN A 22 -1.33 9.86 -9.10
C ASN A 22 -0.97 8.37 -9.22
N PRO A 23 0.22 7.98 -8.75
CA PRO A 23 0.65 6.59 -8.72
C PRO A 23 -0.16 5.79 -7.70
N CYS A 24 -0.47 4.52 -7.97
CA CYS A 24 -1.27 3.70 -7.06
C CYS A 24 -0.75 2.25 -6.94
N VAL A 25 -1.08 1.63 -5.82
CA VAL A 25 -0.89 0.20 -5.54
C VAL A 25 -2.26 -0.50 -5.60
N THR A 26 -2.28 -1.82 -5.78
CA THR A 26 -3.54 -2.58 -5.81
C THR A 26 -4.24 -2.63 -4.45
N ALA A 27 -5.56 -2.86 -4.45
CA ALA A 27 -6.37 -2.92 -3.23
C ALA A 27 -5.95 -4.04 -2.25
N SER A 28 -5.35 -5.13 -2.76
CA SER A 28 -4.84 -6.24 -1.95
C SER A 28 -3.47 -5.96 -1.31
N THR A 29 -2.87 -4.80 -1.58
CA THR A 29 -1.58 -4.42 -0.99
C THR A 29 -1.74 -4.20 0.51
N TRP A 30 -0.82 -4.76 1.29
CA TRP A 30 -0.76 -4.55 2.73
C TRP A 30 0.01 -3.28 3.08
N VAL A 31 -0.51 -2.52 4.04
CA VAL A 31 0.09 -1.30 4.56
C VAL A 31 0.21 -1.43 6.07
N GLN A 32 1.40 -1.18 6.61
CA GLN A 32 1.59 -1.09 8.05
C GLN A 32 0.93 0.20 8.56
N THR A 33 0.03 0.06 9.53
CA THR A 33 -0.65 1.20 10.19
C THR A 33 -0.42 1.17 11.69
N SER A 34 -0.78 2.23 12.40
CA SER A 34 -0.76 2.27 13.88
C SER A 34 -1.62 1.18 14.51
N ASN A 35 -2.59 0.63 13.77
CA ASN A 35 -3.53 -0.38 14.24
C ASN A 35 -3.18 -1.78 13.69
N GLY A 36 -1.93 -1.94 13.23
CA GLY A 36 -1.42 -3.13 12.55
C GLY A 36 -1.54 -3.08 11.04
N ALA A 37 -1.11 -4.16 10.38
CA ALA A 37 -1.23 -4.28 8.93
C ALA A 37 -2.71 -4.28 8.49
N ARG A 38 -3.03 -3.51 7.45
CA ARG A 38 -4.35 -3.45 6.81
C ARG A 38 -4.21 -3.48 5.31
N GLN A 39 -5.16 -4.07 4.61
CA GLN A 39 -5.17 -4.00 3.15
C GLN A 39 -5.62 -2.63 2.68
N VAL A 40 -5.11 -2.16 1.54
CA VAL A 40 -5.53 -0.90 0.91
C VAL A 40 -7.05 -0.85 0.72
N SER A 41 -7.72 -1.98 0.41
CA SER A 41 -9.17 -2.07 0.33
C SER A 41 -9.90 -1.62 1.60
N GLU A 42 -9.29 -1.85 2.77
CA GLU A 42 -9.84 -1.44 4.06
C GLU A 42 -9.54 0.03 4.37
N LEU A 43 -8.61 0.67 3.66
CA LEU A 43 -8.14 2.03 3.95
C LEU A 43 -8.71 3.08 2.98
N ILE A 44 -9.62 2.67 2.08
CA ILE A 44 -10.25 3.58 1.11
C ILE A 44 -11.38 4.36 1.77
N GLY A 45 -11.39 5.67 1.59
CA GLY A 45 -12.46 6.55 2.06
C GLY A 45 -12.47 6.79 3.57
N GLN A 46 -11.36 6.46 4.25
CA GLN A 46 -11.22 6.73 5.69
C GLN A 46 -9.79 7.11 6.06
N PRO A 47 -9.60 8.04 7.02
CA PRO A 47 -8.27 8.41 7.46
C PRO A 47 -7.62 7.28 8.26
N PHE A 48 -6.31 7.14 8.12
CA PHE A 48 -5.50 6.18 8.86
C PHE A 48 -4.12 6.76 9.14
N THR A 49 -3.37 6.12 10.03
CA THR A 49 -1.98 6.48 10.32
C THR A 49 -1.05 5.40 9.78
N ALA A 50 -0.33 5.69 8.71
CA ALA A 50 0.69 4.80 8.16
C ALA A 50 1.94 4.78 9.06
N ILE A 51 2.62 3.64 9.12
CA ILE A 51 3.95 3.56 9.70
C ILE A 51 4.97 3.46 8.56
N VAL A 52 5.87 4.44 8.45
CA VAL A 52 6.92 4.51 7.41
C VAL A 52 8.25 4.67 8.10
N ASP A 53 9.21 3.77 7.86
CA ASP A 53 10.50 3.74 8.57
C ASP A 53 10.36 3.88 10.12
N GLY A 54 9.29 3.28 10.68
CA GLY A 54 9.00 3.24 12.10
C GLY A 54 8.29 4.49 12.64
N GLN A 55 8.05 5.50 11.79
CA GLN A 55 7.40 6.75 12.17
C GLN A 55 5.95 6.80 11.73
N ALA A 56 5.11 7.44 12.53
CA ALA A 56 3.68 7.59 12.27
C ALA A 56 3.41 8.77 11.33
N HIS A 57 2.63 8.52 10.28
CA HIS A 57 2.21 9.51 9.28
C HIS A 57 0.70 9.44 9.08
N ALA A 58 -0.03 10.49 9.48
CA ALA A 58 -1.45 10.60 9.23
C ALA A 58 -1.73 10.75 7.72
N SER A 59 -2.70 10.02 7.20
CA SER A 59 -3.24 10.22 5.86
C SER A 59 -4.13 11.46 5.80
N GLY A 60 -4.55 11.85 4.59
CA GLY A 60 -5.69 12.74 4.42
C GLY A 60 -7.01 12.09 4.83
N GLU A 61 -8.09 12.88 4.85
CA GLU A 61 -9.44 12.44 5.26
C GLU A 61 -9.97 11.26 4.41
N GLU A 62 -9.69 11.26 3.12
CA GLU A 62 -10.11 10.20 2.18
C GLU A 62 -9.27 8.92 2.28
N GLY A 63 -8.17 8.93 3.05
CA GLY A 63 -7.22 7.80 3.09
C GLY A 63 -6.65 7.44 1.73
N PHE A 64 -6.75 6.16 1.36
CA PHE A 64 -6.42 5.72 0.00
C PHE A 64 -7.52 6.12 -0.98
N SER A 65 -7.13 6.71 -2.10
CA SER A 65 -8.07 7.04 -3.19
C SER A 65 -8.21 5.86 -4.16
N ARG A 66 -9.45 5.46 -4.43
CA ARG A 66 -9.77 4.45 -5.46
C ARG A 66 -9.69 5.08 -6.85
N ARG A 67 -8.97 4.45 -7.78
CA ARG A 67 -8.82 4.91 -9.17
C ARG A 67 -9.28 3.84 -10.17
N LEU A 68 -9.71 4.30 -11.35
CA LEU A 68 -10.11 3.46 -12.48
C LEU A 68 -8.93 2.63 -12.99
N ASN A 69 -9.24 1.45 -13.54
CA ASN A 69 -8.31 0.42 -13.99
C ASN A 69 -7.15 1.01 -14.81
N LYS A 70 -5.96 0.99 -14.24
CA LYS A 70 -4.69 1.27 -14.91
C LYS A 70 -3.94 -0.05 -15.11
N ASP A 71 -3.09 -0.09 -16.13
CA ASP A 71 -2.16 -1.22 -16.28
C ASP A 71 -1.27 -1.33 -15.05
N ILE A 72 -1.17 -2.55 -14.53
CA ILE A 72 -0.36 -2.90 -13.37
C ILE A 72 0.90 -3.63 -13.80
N VAL A 73 1.98 -3.40 -13.07
CA VAL A 73 3.20 -4.19 -13.11
C VAL A 73 3.37 -4.93 -11.79
N THR A 74 4.01 -6.08 -11.83
CA THR A 74 4.38 -6.84 -10.62
C THR A 74 5.86 -6.66 -10.37
N LEU A 75 6.19 -6.02 -9.25
CA LEU A 75 7.53 -6.07 -8.69
C LEU A 75 7.66 -7.34 -7.85
N ALA A 76 8.68 -8.14 -8.11
CA ALA A 76 9.04 -9.30 -7.28
C ALA A 76 10.53 -9.24 -6.93
N THR A 77 10.86 -9.56 -5.69
CA THR A 77 12.26 -9.66 -5.23
C THR A 77 12.70 -11.12 -5.10
N SER A 78 14.00 -11.36 -5.13
CA SER A 78 14.59 -12.70 -4.95
C SER A 78 14.24 -13.34 -3.60
N GLU A 79 13.95 -12.53 -2.59
CA GLU A 79 13.60 -12.93 -1.23
C GLU A 79 12.13 -13.33 -1.09
N GLY A 80 11.33 -13.18 -2.15
CA GLY A 80 9.92 -13.59 -2.18
C GLY A 80 8.91 -12.47 -1.87
N HIS A 81 9.35 -11.22 -1.72
CA HIS A 81 8.43 -10.09 -1.62
C HIS A 81 7.83 -9.76 -2.99
N SER A 82 6.55 -9.42 -3.02
CA SER A 82 5.88 -8.98 -4.25
C SER A 82 4.92 -7.82 -4.01
N LEU A 83 4.78 -6.95 -5.01
CA LEU A 83 3.90 -5.80 -4.99
C LEU A 83 3.32 -5.56 -6.39
N ASN A 84 2.01 -5.39 -6.46
CA ASN A 84 1.32 -4.98 -7.68
C ASN A 84 1.00 -3.49 -7.61
N LEU A 85 1.47 -2.74 -8.61
CA LEU A 85 1.41 -1.29 -8.64
C LEU A 85 1.44 -0.77 -10.07
N THR A 86 1.09 0.50 -10.27
CA THR A 86 1.17 1.11 -11.60
C THR A 86 2.61 1.41 -11.97
N ALA A 87 2.93 1.41 -13.27
CA ALA A 87 4.29 1.63 -13.76
C ALA A 87 4.87 3.00 -13.35
N ASP A 88 4.02 4.02 -13.17
CA ASP A 88 4.38 5.36 -12.70
C ASP A 88 4.60 5.44 -11.18
N HIS A 89 4.34 4.37 -10.43
CA HIS A 89 4.50 4.34 -8.98
C HIS A 89 5.96 4.38 -8.57
N ARG A 90 6.33 5.40 -7.79
CA ARG A 90 7.71 5.61 -7.38
C ARG A 90 8.06 4.79 -6.15
N LEU A 91 9.17 4.08 -6.23
CA LEU A 91 9.76 3.28 -5.17
C LEU A 91 11.17 3.81 -4.86
N ARG A 92 11.70 3.49 -3.67
CA ARG A 92 13.09 3.81 -3.32
C ARG A 92 14.01 2.73 -3.89
N ARG A 93 14.71 3.03 -4.98
CA ARG A 93 15.79 2.20 -5.52
C ARG A 93 17.09 2.51 -4.78
N VAL A 94 17.90 1.49 -4.49
CA VAL A 94 19.24 1.65 -3.95
C VAL A 94 20.20 1.97 -5.09
N SER A 95 20.76 3.18 -5.09
CA SER A 95 21.71 3.64 -6.11
C SER A 95 23.17 3.32 -5.74
N SER A 96 23.45 3.11 -4.46
CA SER A 96 24.76 2.65 -3.99
C SER A 96 24.63 1.95 -2.65
N PHE A 97 25.30 0.81 -2.50
CA PHE A 97 25.31 0.01 -1.28
C PHE A 97 26.75 -0.35 -0.92
N THR A 98 27.24 0.21 0.18
CA THR A 98 28.55 -0.10 0.76
C THR A 98 28.36 -0.60 2.19
N ARG A 99 29.46 -1.01 2.84
CA ARG A 99 29.43 -1.45 4.24
C ARG A 99 28.82 -0.40 5.18
N ASP A 100 29.08 0.87 4.91
CA ASP A 100 28.77 1.96 5.83
C ASP A 100 27.69 2.90 5.29
N THR A 101 27.24 2.72 4.04
CA THR A 101 26.29 3.64 3.41
C THR A 101 25.33 2.94 2.48
N THR A 102 24.05 3.30 2.62
CA THR A 102 23.02 2.99 1.63
C THR A 102 22.51 4.30 1.05
N LYS A 103 22.73 4.53 -0.25
CA LYS A 103 22.15 5.66 -0.97
C LYS A 103 20.94 5.19 -1.77
N THR A 104 19.92 6.03 -1.81
CA THR A 104 18.66 5.72 -2.48
C THR A 104 18.18 6.86 -3.34
N GLU A 105 17.41 6.54 -4.36
CA GLU A 105 16.70 7.49 -5.20
C GLU A 105 15.27 7.02 -5.47
N TRP A 106 14.41 7.95 -5.86
CA TRP A 106 13.06 7.62 -6.31
C TRP A 106 13.11 7.16 -7.78
N CYS A 107 12.63 5.95 -8.05
CA CYS A 107 12.55 5.35 -9.38
C CYS A 107 11.11 4.92 -9.64
N ALA A 108 10.57 5.14 -10.85
CA ALA A 108 9.26 4.60 -11.21
C ALA A 108 9.35 3.08 -11.35
N ALA A 109 8.28 2.37 -10.97
CA ALA A 109 8.24 0.91 -11.00
C ALA A 109 8.51 0.33 -12.39
N GLY A 110 8.02 1.01 -13.44
CA GLY A 110 8.26 0.63 -14.84
C GLY A 110 9.69 0.83 -15.33
N ASP A 111 10.51 1.60 -14.61
CA ASP A 111 11.91 1.88 -14.96
C ASP A 111 12.89 0.94 -14.21
N LEU A 112 12.39 0.12 -13.28
CA LEU A 112 13.20 -0.90 -12.60
C LEU A 112 13.58 -2.01 -13.57
N ILE A 113 14.81 -2.50 -13.46
CA ILE A 113 15.30 -3.66 -14.21
C ILE A 113 15.68 -4.80 -13.26
N PRO A 114 15.65 -6.07 -13.71
CA PRO A 114 16.14 -7.19 -12.90
C PRO A 114 17.57 -6.94 -12.41
N GLY A 115 17.79 -7.11 -11.11
CA GLY A 115 19.06 -6.81 -10.44
C GLY A 115 19.07 -5.47 -9.70
N ASP A 116 18.13 -4.56 -9.98
CA ASP A 116 17.91 -3.38 -9.14
C ASP A 116 17.48 -3.81 -7.73
N ARG A 117 17.99 -3.07 -6.74
CA ARG A 117 17.63 -3.28 -5.34
C ARG A 117 16.61 -2.22 -4.93
N VAL A 118 15.52 -2.66 -4.32
CA VAL A 118 14.53 -1.76 -3.70
C VAL A 118 14.73 -1.72 -2.20
N LEU A 119 14.56 -0.56 -1.59
CA LEU A 119 14.69 -0.40 -0.15
C LEU A 119 13.43 -0.95 0.54
N LEU A 120 13.63 -1.83 1.52
CA LEU A 120 12.57 -2.24 2.44
C LEU A 120 12.46 -1.24 3.59
N ASN A 121 11.22 -0.93 4.00
CA ASN A 121 10.96 -0.11 5.18
C ASN A 121 11.64 -0.70 6.41
N ASP A 122 12.19 0.16 7.26
CA ASP A 122 12.73 -0.25 8.57
C ASP A 122 11.75 0.05 9.70
N HIS A 123 10.97 -0.96 10.10
CA HIS A 123 10.02 -0.85 11.20
C HIS A 123 10.55 -1.35 12.55
N ARG A 124 11.84 -1.68 12.67
CA ARG A 124 12.36 -2.35 13.88
C ARG A 124 12.15 -1.55 15.17
N SER A 125 12.19 -0.22 15.09
CA SER A 125 11.93 0.67 16.23
C SER A 125 10.45 0.80 16.60
N ASN A 126 9.53 0.35 15.74
CA ASN A 126 8.09 0.45 15.92
C ASN A 126 7.37 -0.72 15.22
N ALA A 127 7.68 -1.93 15.69
CA ALA A 127 7.17 -3.17 15.15
C ALA A 127 5.92 -3.69 15.90
N GLN A 128 5.43 -2.95 16.89
CA GLN A 128 4.35 -3.37 17.76
C GLN A 128 3.03 -2.71 17.34
N TRP A 129 1.95 -3.48 17.42
CA TRP A 129 0.59 -2.99 17.31
C TRP A 129 -0.32 -3.90 18.11
N ASP A 130 -1.47 -3.37 18.51
CA ASP A 130 -2.46 -4.15 19.26
C ASP A 130 -3.12 -5.20 18.35
N GLY A 131 -3.04 -6.46 18.76
CA GLY A 131 -3.74 -7.58 18.16
C GLY A 131 -4.98 -7.98 18.95
N ALA A 132 -5.76 -8.92 18.42
CA ALA A 132 -6.91 -9.48 19.13
C ALA A 132 -6.52 -10.35 20.34
N LEU A 133 -5.26 -10.81 20.38
CA LEU A 133 -4.72 -11.73 21.37
C LEU A 133 -3.49 -11.13 22.04
N SER A 134 -3.22 -11.59 23.26
CA SER A 134 -1.99 -11.29 23.99
C SER A 134 -0.78 -12.06 23.44
N GLU A 135 0.42 -11.64 23.84
CA GLU A 135 1.67 -12.34 23.53
C GLU A 135 1.62 -13.81 23.96
N SER A 136 1.15 -14.09 25.19
CA SER A 136 1.05 -15.44 25.74
C SER A 136 0.09 -16.33 24.93
N GLU A 137 -1.05 -15.79 24.51
CA GLU A 137 -2.01 -16.51 23.67
C GLU A 137 -1.44 -16.75 22.26
N GLY A 138 -0.76 -15.76 21.69
CA GLY A 138 -0.06 -15.89 20.41
C GLY A 138 1.05 -16.94 20.46
N TYR A 139 1.84 -16.97 21.55
CA TYR A 139 2.86 -17.98 21.78
C TYR A 139 2.27 -19.38 21.90
N LEU A 140 1.20 -19.54 22.68
CA LEU A 140 0.50 -20.82 22.83
C LEU A 140 -0.06 -21.31 21.47
N LEU A 141 -0.68 -20.43 20.69
CA LEU A 141 -1.15 -20.78 19.35
C LEU A 141 0.00 -21.19 18.42
N GLY A 142 1.12 -20.46 18.45
CA GLY A 142 2.32 -20.80 17.71
C GLY A 142 2.87 -22.18 18.09
N LEU A 143 2.90 -22.49 19.40
CA LEU A 143 3.29 -23.80 19.92
C LEU A 143 2.32 -24.89 19.42
N LEU A 144 1.01 -24.66 19.50
CA LEU A 144 -0.01 -25.65 19.09
C LEU A 144 0.04 -25.94 17.57
N ILE A 145 0.22 -24.90 16.76
CA ILE A 145 0.38 -25.03 15.30
C ILE A 145 1.71 -25.73 14.97
N GLY A 146 2.79 -25.36 15.64
CA GLY A 146 4.14 -25.90 15.42
C GLY A 146 4.29 -27.37 15.84
N ASP A 147 3.72 -27.73 16.98
CA ASP A 147 3.74 -29.10 17.52
C ASP A 147 2.59 -29.97 16.99
N GLY A 148 1.71 -29.42 16.14
CA GLY A 148 0.61 -30.13 15.48
C GLY A 148 -0.47 -30.69 16.43
N THR A 149 -0.50 -30.24 17.69
CA THR A 149 -1.36 -30.85 18.72
C THR A 149 -2.62 -30.02 18.94
N LEU A 150 -3.45 -29.90 17.91
CA LEU A 150 -4.88 -29.63 18.11
C LEU A 150 -5.55 -30.99 18.33
N LYS A 151 -5.54 -31.48 19.57
CA LYS A 151 -6.37 -32.63 19.93
C LYS A 151 -7.83 -32.18 19.83
N SER A 152 -8.53 -32.78 18.88
CA SER A 152 -9.98 -32.71 18.80
C SER A 152 -10.53 -33.64 19.88
N ASP A 153 -11.37 -33.11 20.75
CA ASP A 153 -12.29 -33.90 21.54
C ASP A 153 -13.53 -34.20 20.69
#